data_AF-A0A539DQL2-F1
#
_entry.id   AF-A0A539DQL2-F1
#
_cell.length_a   1.000
_cell.length_b   1.000
_cell.length_c   1.000
_cell.angle_alpha   90.00
_cell.angle_beta   90.00
_cell.angle_gamma   90.00
#
_symmetry.space_group_name_H-M   'P 1'
#
loop_
_entity.id
_entity.type
_entity.pdbx_description
1 polymer ?
#
loop_
_entity_poly.entity_id
_entity_poly.type
_entity_poly.pdbx_seq_one_letter_code
_entity_poly.pdbx_strand_id
1 'polypeptide(L)'
;FVLVPAVPAIVAIRRRRPGAVPTLAGAVLAGAAVTALFAVGGFWWFDGANATRHQYWSGTAQFRPFAYFAVANLAASLIAIGPATFAGLLRMWKQRSAPAPIVTLVAGGALALLAAHASQYSRAEVERIWLLFFPWLVVAGSVLVSRAGGRLALAAVGSQAVAAIVLQAALVSKW
;
A
#
# COMPACT_ATOMS: atom_id res chain seq x y z
N PHE A 1 -3.15 5.50 5.11
CA PHE A 1 -2.77 6.09 3.80
C PHE A 1 -1.82 7.27 3.94
N VAL A 2 -2.02 8.22 4.87
CA VAL A 2 -1.16 9.41 5.08
C VAL A 2 0.34 9.10 5.20
N LEU A 3 0.71 7.92 5.74
CA LEU A 3 2.11 7.48 5.83
C LEU A 3 2.81 7.41 4.46
N VAL A 4 2.09 7.07 3.39
CA VAL A 4 2.67 6.92 2.05
C VAL A 4 3.17 8.26 1.48
N PRO A 5 2.41 9.36 1.49
CA PRO A 5 2.93 10.68 1.11
C PRO A 5 3.72 11.38 2.24
N ALA A 6 3.46 11.07 3.52
CA ALA A 6 4.15 11.74 4.63
C ALA A 6 5.65 11.43 4.65
N VAL A 7 6.03 10.16 4.42
CA VAL A 7 7.44 9.73 4.40
C VAL A 7 8.27 10.46 3.33
N PRO A 8 7.88 10.50 2.03
CA PRO A 8 8.60 11.28 1.03
C PRO A 8 8.53 12.79 1.27
N ALA A 9 7.44 13.31 1.84
CA ALA A 9 7.33 14.74 2.14
C ALA A 9 8.29 15.16 3.27
N ILE A 10 8.41 14.37 4.34
CA ILE A 10 9.39 14.58 5.41
C ILE A 10 10.82 14.55 4.84
N VAL A 11 11.11 13.59 3.96
CA VAL A 11 12.42 13.51 3.29
C VAL A 11 12.68 14.72 2.41
N ALA A 12 11.68 15.20 1.66
CA ALA A 12 11.80 16.37 0.80
C ALA A 12 12.05 17.65 1.61
N ILE A 13 11.36 17.83 2.74
CA ILE A 13 11.61 18.94 3.68
C ILE A 13 13.04 18.85 4.23
N ARG A 14 13.44 17.68 4.76
CA ARG A 14 14.79 17.48 5.33
C ARG A 14 15.91 17.73 4.33
N ARG A 15 15.66 17.43 3.04
CA ARG A 15 16.60 17.69 1.93
C ARG A 15 16.49 19.10 1.35
N ARG A 16 15.70 19.99 1.97
CA ARG A 16 15.48 21.38 1.53
C ARG A 16 15.09 21.51 0.06
N ARG A 17 14.26 20.58 -0.44
CA ARG A 17 13.83 20.60 -1.84
C ARG A 17 12.93 21.82 -2.09
N PRO A 18 13.23 22.67 -3.09
CA PRO A 18 12.36 23.78 -3.45
C PRO A 18 11.02 23.18 -3.89
N GLY A 19 9.92 23.64 -3.28
CA GLY A 19 8.58 23.12 -3.54
C GLY A 19 8.03 22.15 -2.49
N ALA A 20 8.83 21.61 -1.57
CA ALA A 20 8.32 20.65 -0.57
C ALA A 20 7.25 21.27 0.36
N VAL A 21 7.54 22.47 0.87
CA VAL A 21 6.63 23.23 1.75
C VAL A 21 5.34 23.64 1.05
N PRO A 22 5.35 24.30 -0.13
CA PRO A 22 4.10 24.69 -0.79
C PRO A 22 3.27 23.48 -1.24
N THR A 23 3.90 22.36 -1.66
CA THR A 23 3.16 21.13 -1.97
C THR A 23 2.46 20.55 -0.75
N LEU A 24 3.14 20.50 0.41
CA LEU A 24 2.54 20.06 1.66
C LEU A 24 1.43 20.98 2.13
N ALA A 25 1.66 22.30 2.07
CA ALA A 25 0.66 23.29 2.41
C ALA A 25 -0.59 23.14 1.52
N GLY A 26 -0.41 23.02 0.20
CA GLY A 26 -1.50 22.77 -0.74
C GLY A 26 -2.26 21.49 -0.45
N ALA A 27 -1.57 20.39 -0.13
CA ALA A 27 -2.21 19.12 0.22
C ALA A 27 -3.02 19.22 1.53
N VAL A 28 -2.47 19.89 2.55
CA VAL A 28 -3.16 20.11 3.83
C VAL A 28 -4.38 21.02 3.64
N LEU A 29 -4.24 22.11 2.89
CA LEU A 29 -5.32 23.05 2.61
C LEU A 29 -6.44 22.38 1.80
N ALA A 30 -6.11 21.60 0.77
CA ALA A 30 -7.08 20.85 0.00
C ALA A 30 -7.81 19.82 0.88
N GLY A 31 -7.08 19.09 1.72
CA GLY A 31 -7.67 18.16 2.69
C GLY A 31 -8.63 18.87 3.66
N ALA A 32 -8.20 20.00 4.23
CA ALA A 32 -9.01 20.80 5.14
C ALA A 32 -10.26 21.36 4.44
N ALA A 33 -10.15 21.81 3.19
CA ALA A 33 -11.28 22.29 2.40
C ALA A 33 -12.32 21.18 2.17
N VAL A 34 -11.89 19.97 1.80
CA VAL A 34 -12.78 18.81 1.67
C VAL A 34 -13.44 18.49 3.01
N THR A 35 -12.67 18.45 4.10
CA THR A 35 -13.21 18.22 5.45
C THR A 35 -14.26 19.27 5.83
N ALA A 36 -14.00 20.55 5.55
CA ALA A 36 -14.91 21.64 5.85
C ALA A 36 -16.20 21.58 5.01
N LEU A 37 -16.11 21.26 3.71
CA LEU A 37 -17.28 21.11 2.85
C LEU A 37 -18.23 20.03 3.35
N PHE A 38 -17.70 18.88 3.79
CA PHE A 38 -18.52 17.82 4.40
C PHE A 38 -19.12 18.25 5.74
N ALA A 39 -18.35 18.97 6.57
CA ALA A 39 -18.84 19.48 7.84
C ALA A 39 -20.00 20.47 7.67
N VAL A 40 -19.90 21.38 6.68
CA VAL A 40 -20.98 22.30 6.29
C VAL A 40 -22.20 21.52 5.77
N GLY A 41 -21.98 20.41 5.07
CA GLY A 41 -23.03 19.47 4.67
C GLY A 41 -23.63 18.64 5.79
N GLY A 42 -23.25 18.87 7.06
CA GLY A 42 -23.76 18.15 8.23
C GLY A 42 -23.06 16.82 8.53
N PHE A 43 -21.92 16.54 7.89
CA PHE A 43 -21.16 15.31 8.12
C PHE A 43 -19.82 15.59 8.81
N TRP A 44 -19.66 15.07 10.03
CA TRP A 44 -18.39 15.10 10.74
C TRP A 44 -17.64 13.78 10.62
N TRP A 45 -16.39 13.85 10.13
CA TRP A 45 -15.59 12.67 9.79
C TRP A 45 -15.32 11.74 10.97
N PHE A 46 -15.15 12.28 12.18
CA PHE A 46 -14.90 11.44 13.37
C PHE A 46 -16.15 10.69 13.81
N ASP A 47 -17.33 11.27 13.67
CA ASP A 47 -18.59 10.59 13.96
C ASP A 47 -18.82 9.45 12.97
N GLY A 48 -18.59 9.72 11.67
CA GLY A 48 -18.61 8.68 10.64
C GLY A 48 -17.60 7.55 10.90
N ALA A 49 -16.39 7.87 11.33
CA ALA A 49 -15.39 6.87 11.70
C ALA A 49 -15.82 6.03 12.91
N ASN A 50 -16.41 6.64 13.93
CA ASN A 50 -16.90 5.92 15.10
C ASN A 50 -18.09 5.01 14.77
N ALA A 51 -19.04 5.51 13.97
CA ALA A 51 -20.17 4.73 13.47
C ALA A 51 -19.69 3.53 12.63
N THR A 52 -18.71 3.74 11.74
CA THR A 52 -18.10 2.67 10.93
C THR A 52 -17.41 1.63 11.82
N ARG A 53 -16.66 2.07 12.84
CA ARG A 53 -16.03 1.17 13.81
C ARG A 53 -17.08 0.31 14.52
N HIS A 54 -18.16 0.90 15.00
CA HIS A 54 -19.23 0.16 15.65
C HIS A 54 -19.82 -0.90 14.72
N GLN A 55 -20.18 -0.50 13.49
CA GLN A 55 -20.77 -1.41 12.49
C GLN A 55 -19.81 -2.53 12.06
N TYR A 56 -18.51 -2.24 11.99
CA TYR A 56 -17.51 -3.25 11.67
C TYR A 56 -17.48 -4.37 12.72
N TRP A 57 -17.44 -3.99 14.01
CA TRP A 57 -17.36 -4.96 15.11
C TRP A 57 -18.67 -5.67 15.39
N SER A 58 -19.82 -5.03 15.17
CA SER A 58 -21.14 -5.67 15.26
C SER A 58 -21.44 -6.56 14.05
N GLY A 59 -20.80 -6.30 12.90
CA GLY A 59 -21.00 -7.03 11.66
C GLY A 59 -20.21 -8.35 11.57
N THR A 60 -19.76 -8.68 10.35
CA THR A 60 -19.11 -9.97 10.06
C THR A 60 -17.70 -10.10 10.63
N ALA A 61 -17.11 -9.02 11.15
CA ALA A 61 -15.74 -9.03 11.63
C ALA A 61 -15.56 -9.91 12.88
N GLN A 62 -16.63 -10.14 13.65
CA GLN A 62 -16.63 -11.07 14.79
C GLN A 62 -16.37 -12.52 14.38
N PHE A 63 -16.75 -12.91 13.16
CA PHE A 63 -16.56 -14.27 12.63
C PHE A 63 -15.21 -14.46 11.93
N ARG A 64 -14.33 -13.45 11.97
CA ARG A 64 -13.03 -13.45 11.28
C ARG A 64 -11.89 -13.51 12.31
N PRO A 65 -11.46 -14.70 12.75
CA PRO A 65 -10.46 -14.83 13.80
C PRO A 65 -9.13 -14.18 13.38
N PHE A 66 -8.59 -13.31 14.25
CA PHE A 66 -7.38 -12.54 13.92
C PHE A 66 -6.17 -13.44 13.66
N ALA A 67 -6.00 -14.54 14.41
CA ALA A 67 -4.87 -15.44 14.24
C ALA A 67 -4.73 -15.98 12.81
N TYR A 68 -5.84 -16.36 12.18
CA TYR A 68 -5.84 -16.81 10.79
C TYR A 68 -5.50 -15.67 9.83
N PHE A 69 -6.20 -14.54 9.95
CA PHE A 69 -6.03 -13.40 9.03
C PHE A 69 -4.73 -12.64 9.24
N ALA A 70 -4.06 -12.76 10.39
CA ALA A 70 -2.73 -12.23 10.61
C ALA A 70 -1.73 -12.81 9.59
N VAL A 71 -1.83 -14.12 9.32
CA VAL A 71 -0.97 -14.82 8.37
C VAL A 71 -1.56 -14.79 6.96
N ALA A 72 -2.84 -15.12 6.82
CA ALA A 72 -3.49 -15.24 5.50
C ALA A 72 -3.46 -13.92 4.71
N ASN A 73 -3.64 -12.78 5.38
CA ASN A 73 -3.57 -11.47 4.72
C ASN A 73 -2.17 -11.20 4.13
N LEU A 74 -1.11 -11.53 4.88
CA LEU A 74 0.26 -11.32 4.41
C LEU A 74 0.59 -12.26 3.25
N ALA A 75 0.17 -13.53 3.34
CA ALA A 75 0.34 -14.50 2.26
C ALA A 75 -0.37 -14.05 0.97
N ALA A 76 -1.64 -13.64 1.07
CA ALA A 76 -2.41 -13.11 -0.06
C ALA A 76 -1.74 -11.88 -0.69
N SER A 77 -1.13 -11.04 0.14
CA SER A 77 -0.44 -9.83 -0.33
C SER A 77 0.86 -10.12 -1.07
N LEU A 78 1.63 -11.10 -0.60
CA LEU A 78 2.83 -11.56 -1.28
C LEU A 78 2.50 -12.18 -2.65
N ILE A 79 1.38 -12.90 -2.74
CA ILE A 79 0.85 -13.40 -4.02
C ILE A 79 0.43 -12.24 -4.91
N ALA A 80 -0.31 -11.27 -4.37
CA ALA A 80 -0.86 -10.14 -5.13
C ALA A 80 0.22 -9.20 -5.70
N ILE A 81 1.29 -8.92 -4.96
CA ILE A 81 2.41 -8.11 -5.49
C ILE A 81 3.23 -8.87 -6.53
N GLY A 82 3.15 -10.20 -6.54
CA GLY A 82 3.76 -11.09 -7.52
C GLY A 82 5.29 -11.27 -7.38
N PRO A 83 5.85 -12.20 -8.18
CA PRO A 83 7.22 -12.68 -8.02
C PRO A 83 8.29 -11.62 -8.30
N ALA A 84 8.10 -10.75 -9.30
CA ALA A 84 9.09 -9.74 -9.66
C ALA A 84 9.20 -8.66 -8.56
N THR A 85 8.06 -8.23 -8.02
CA THR A 85 8.03 -7.28 -6.91
C THR A 85 8.66 -7.89 -5.66
N PHE A 86 8.32 -9.14 -5.34
CA PHE A 86 8.88 -9.85 -4.19
C PHE A 86 10.41 -9.98 -4.29
N ALA A 87 10.93 -10.40 -5.45
CA ALA A 87 12.36 -10.47 -5.70
C ALA A 87 13.03 -9.08 -5.63
N GLY A 88 12.35 -8.04 -6.13
CA GLY A 88 12.76 -6.64 -5.99
C GLY A 88 12.91 -6.22 -4.53
N LEU A 89 11.90 -6.49 -3.69
CA LEU A 89 11.93 -6.21 -2.25
C LEU A 89 13.09 -6.92 -1.54
N LEU A 90 13.30 -8.20 -1.82
CA LEU A 90 14.41 -8.96 -1.25
C LEU A 90 15.77 -8.39 -1.67
N ARG A 91 15.92 -8.00 -2.94
CA ARG A 91 17.15 -7.41 -3.46
C ARG A 91 17.42 -6.05 -2.84
N MET A 92 16.39 -5.21 -2.69
CA MET A 92 16.48 -3.93 -2.00
C MET A 92 16.97 -4.10 -0.56
N TRP A 93 16.38 -5.04 0.17
CA TRP A 93 16.68 -5.26 1.59
C TRP A 93 18.07 -5.87 1.81
N LYS A 94 18.41 -6.94 1.06
CA LYS A 94 19.68 -7.65 1.22
C LYS A 94 20.88 -6.89 0.68
N GLN A 95 20.73 -6.24 -0.48
CA GLN A 95 21.86 -5.62 -1.18
C GLN A 95 21.95 -4.10 -0.96
N ARG A 96 20.99 -3.51 -0.22
CA ARG A 96 20.86 -2.05 -0.03
C ARG A 96 21.04 -1.27 -1.33
N SER A 97 20.52 -1.84 -2.41
CA SER A 97 20.88 -1.49 -3.78
C SER A 97 19.95 -0.45 -4.40
N ALA A 98 18.87 -0.05 -3.71
CA ALA A 98 17.92 0.90 -4.25
C ALA A 98 18.33 2.37 -4.01
N PRO A 99 18.06 3.26 -4.98
CA PRO A 99 18.05 4.70 -4.77
C PRO A 99 17.18 5.08 -3.57
N ALA A 100 17.64 6.07 -2.79
CA ALA A 100 16.93 6.54 -1.59
C ALA A 100 15.44 6.89 -1.83
N PRO A 101 15.03 7.52 -2.95
CA PRO A 101 13.61 7.78 -3.21
C PRO A 101 12.76 6.51 -3.32
N ILE A 102 13.29 5.47 -3.97
CA ILE A 102 12.60 4.18 -4.11
C ILE A 102 12.44 3.52 -2.74
N VAL A 103 13.51 3.51 -1.93
CA VAL A 103 13.45 3.00 -0.55
C VAL A 103 12.39 3.75 0.26
N THR A 104 12.35 5.07 0.14
CA THR A 104 11.42 5.94 0.86
C THR A 104 9.95 5.63 0.50
N LEU A 105 9.65 5.47 -0.79
CA LEU A 105 8.30 5.15 -1.27
C LEU A 105 7.87 3.74 -0.85
N VAL A 106 8.73 2.75 -1.08
CA VAL A 106 8.46 1.34 -0.74
C VAL A 106 8.28 1.18 0.77
N ALA A 107 9.14 1.80 1.57
CA ALA A 107 9.02 1.79 3.02
C ALA A 107 7.75 2.49 3.51
N GLY A 108 7.38 3.63 2.92
CA GLY A 108 6.11 4.31 3.23
C GLY A 108 4.89 3.44 2.93
N GLY A 109 4.88 2.78 1.77
CA GLY A 109 3.86 1.80 1.38
C GLY A 109 3.78 0.60 2.34
N ALA A 110 4.93 0.00 2.66
CA ALA A 110 5.01 -1.14 3.58
C ALA A 110 4.57 -0.75 5.01
N LEU A 111 5.00 0.40 5.52
CA LEU A 111 4.57 0.90 6.83
C LEU A 111 3.07 1.19 6.86
N ALA A 112 2.51 1.78 5.80
CA ALA A 112 1.06 2.01 5.70
C ALA A 112 0.27 0.70 5.69
N LEU A 113 0.75 -0.31 4.96
CA LEU A 113 0.16 -1.64 4.91
C LEU A 113 0.25 -2.33 6.28
N LEU A 114 1.40 -2.30 6.95
CA LEU A 114 1.58 -2.89 8.28
C LEU A 114 0.72 -2.19 9.34
N ALA A 115 0.59 -0.86 9.26
CA ALA A 115 -0.33 -0.11 10.12
C ALA A 115 -1.79 -0.52 9.87
N ALA A 116 -2.19 -0.69 8.61
CA ALA A 116 -3.52 -1.18 8.26
C ALA A 116 -3.73 -2.63 8.75
N HIS A 117 -2.71 -3.48 8.66
CA HIS A 117 -2.75 -4.84 9.17
C HIS A 117 -2.93 -4.88 10.69
N ALA A 118 -2.13 -4.10 11.42
CA ALA A 118 -2.19 -3.98 12.88
C ALA A 118 -3.52 -3.40 13.38
N SER A 119 -4.20 -2.57 12.56
CA SER A 119 -5.50 -2.00 12.92
C SER A 119 -6.64 -3.01 13.00
N GLN A 120 -6.45 -4.23 12.48
CA GLN A 120 -7.45 -5.31 12.41
C GLN A 120 -8.70 -5.01 11.56
N TYR A 121 -8.76 -3.87 10.86
CA TYR A 121 -9.86 -3.51 9.95
C TYR A 121 -9.76 -4.15 8.55
N SER A 122 -8.68 -4.88 8.26
CA SER A 122 -8.43 -5.49 6.95
C SER A 122 -8.63 -7.01 6.90
N ARG A 123 -9.30 -7.61 7.89
CA ARG A 123 -9.45 -9.08 7.95
C ARG A 123 -10.36 -9.57 6.83
N ALA A 124 -9.86 -10.46 5.96
CA ALA A 124 -10.58 -10.99 4.80
C ALA A 124 -10.99 -9.94 3.74
N GLU A 125 -10.29 -8.81 3.69
CA GLU A 125 -10.63 -7.69 2.78
C GLU A 125 -9.38 -7.13 2.08
N VAL A 126 -8.26 -7.84 2.12
CA VAL A 126 -6.98 -7.32 1.63
C VAL A 126 -6.95 -7.18 0.13
N GLU A 127 -7.66 -8.03 -0.59
CA GLU A 127 -7.84 -7.94 -2.05
C GLU A 127 -8.52 -6.65 -2.49
N ARG A 128 -9.20 -5.93 -1.58
CA ARG A 128 -9.84 -4.63 -1.83
C ARG A 128 -9.08 -3.49 -1.17
N ILE A 129 -8.87 -3.57 0.14
CA ILE A 129 -8.31 -2.47 0.93
C ILE A 129 -6.83 -2.27 0.60
N TRP A 130 -6.08 -3.34 0.33
CA TRP A 130 -4.63 -3.23 0.17
C TRP A 130 -4.18 -2.94 -1.26
N LEU A 131 -5.10 -2.91 -2.23
CA LEU A 131 -4.82 -2.44 -3.60
C LEU A 131 -4.25 -1.02 -3.60
N LEU A 132 -4.64 -0.19 -2.63
CA LEU A 132 -4.12 1.16 -2.44
C LEU A 132 -2.62 1.18 -2.08
N PHE A 133 -2.08 0.08 -1.53
CA PHE A 133 -0.69 -0.04 -1.09
C PHE A 133 0.20 -0.72 -2.12
N PHE A 134 -0.33 -1.66 -2.91
CA PHE A 134 0.46 -2.47 -3.83
C PHE A 134 1.24 -1.67 -4.88
N PRO A 135 0.72 -0.60 -5.51
CA PRO A 135 1.49 0.21 -6.46
C PRO A 135 2.82 0.71 -5.89
N TRP A 136 2.84 1.09 -4.61
CA TRP A 136 4.04 1.57 -3.93
C TRP A 136 5.05 0.46 -3.67
N LEU A 137 4.58 -0.76 -3.43
CA LEU A 137 5.43 -1.94 -3.30
C LEU A 137 5.98 -2.40 -4.65
N VAL A 138 5.17 -2.35 -5.71
CA VAL A 138 5.55 -2.72 -7.09
C VAL A 138 6.75 -1.91 -7.60
N VAL A 139 6.94 -0.68 -7.12
CA VAL A 139 8.15 0.11 -7.41
C VAL A 139 9.44 -0.65 -7.06
N ALA A 140 9.41 -1.53 -6.07
CA ALA A 140 10.57 -2.39 -5.73
C ALA A 140 10.99 -3.32 -6.89
N GLY A 141 10.04 -3.77 -7.71
CA GLY A 141 10.32 -4.58 -8.91
C GLY A 141 11.22 -3.85 -9.92
N SER A 142 11.15 -2.51 -9.97
CA SER A 142 12.04 -1.72 -10.84
C SER A 142 13.51 -1.87 -10.47
N VAL A 143 13.85 -2.19 -9.22
CA VAL A 143 15.23 -2.39 -8.76
C VAL A 143 15.81 -3.69 -9.32
N LEU A 144 14.96 -4.71 -9.50
CA LEU A 144 15.33 -5.94 -10.15
C LEU A 144 15.59 -5.69 -11.64
N VAL A 145 14.66 -5.00 -12.32
CA VAL A 145 14.71 -4.76 -13.77
C VAL A 145 15.84 -3.81 -14.17
N SER A 146 16.00 -2.68 -13.47
CA SER A 146 16.94 -1.60 -13.85
C SER A 146 18.42 -1.98 -13.73
N ARG A 147 18.72 -3.07 -13.03
CA ARG A 147 20.10 -3.56 -12.83
C ARG A 147 20.34 -4.95 -13.43
N ALA A 148 19.31 -5.53 -14.04
CA ALA A 148 19.37 -6.83 -14.68
C ALA A 148 19.70 -6.66 -16.17
N GLY A 149 20.41 -7.63 -16.75
CA GLY A 149 20.48 -7.73 -18.21
C GLY A 149 19.09 -8.00 -18.81
N GLY A 150 18.89 -7.67 -20.10
CA GLY A 150 17.58 -7.72 -20.75
C GLY A 150 16.81 -9.05 -20.58
N ARG A 151 17.52 -10.18 -20.54
CA ARG A 151 16.92 -11.52 -20.31
C ARG A 151 16.29 -11.68 -18.93
N LEU A 152 16.94 -11.18 -17.88
CA LEU A 152 16.44 -11.24 -16.50
C LEU A 152 15.27 -10.27 -16.31
N ALA A 153 15.31 -9.11 -16.95
CA ALA A 153 14.19 -8.17 -16.98
C ALA A 153 12.95 -8.78 -17.67
N LEU A 154 13.14 -9.40 -18.83
CA LEU A 154 12.08 -10.13 -19.54
C LEU A 154 11.52 -11.29 -18.71
N ALA A 155 12.37 -12.06 -18.06
CA ALA A 155 11.93 -13.15 -17.18
C ALA A 155 11.15 -12.63 -15.96
N ALA A 156 11.57 -11.51 -15.37
CA ALA A 156 10.85 -10.89 -14.26
C ALA A 156 9.46 -10.40 -14.69
N VAL A 157 9.36 -9.64 -15.78
CA VAL A 157 8.08 -9.16 -16.30
C VAL A 157 7.20 -10.32 -16.78
N GLY A 158 7.79 -11.31 -17.47
CA GLY A 158 7.09 -12.51 -17.93
C GLY A 158 6.52 -13.32 -16.77
N SER A 159 7.31 -13.58 -15.73
CA SER A 159 6.82 -14.28 -14.52
C SER A 159 5.72 -13.51 -13.80
N GLN A 160 5.82 -12.18 -13.74
CA GLN A 160 4.77 -11.32 -13.17
C GLN A 160 3.47 -11.43 -13.97
N ALA A 161 3.55 -11.35 -15.31
CA ALA A 161 2.40 -11.45 -16.19
C ALA A 161 1.75 -12.84 -16.13
N VAL A 162 2.56 -13.90 -16.18
CA VAL A 162 2.08 -15.28 -16.05
C VAL A 162 1.39 -15.49 -14.71
N ALA A 163 1.99 -15.03 -13.61
CA ALA A 163 1.36 -15.14 -12.28
C ALA A 163 0.01 -14.41 -12.24
N ALA A 164 -0.07 -13.19 -12.79
CA ALA A 164 -1.32 -12.44 -12.85
C ALA A 164 -2.40 -13.16 -13.68
N ILE A 165 -2.04 -13.69 -14.86
CA ILE A 165 -2.96 -14.43 -15.74
C ILE A 165 -3.45 -15.71 -15.06
N VAL A 166 -2.53 -16.49 -14.46
CA VAL A 166 -2.89 -17.73 -13.77
C VAL A 166 -3.82 -17.45 -12.60
N LEU A 167 -3.52 -16.43 -11.78
CA LEU A 167 -4.39 -16.04 -10.67
C LEU A 167 -5.76 -15.61 -11.16
N GLN A 168 -5.83 -14.79 -12.22
CA GLN A 168 -7.09 -14.34 -12.80
C GLN A 168 -7.91 -15.51 -13.39
N ALA A 169 -7.25 -16.49 -14.00
CA ALA A 169 -7.91 -17.64 -14.60
C ALA A 169 -8.35 -18.70 -13.57
N ALA A 170 -7.57 -18.88 -12.50
CA ALA A 170 -7.81 -19.92 -11.49
C ALA A 170 -8.74 -19.45 -10.36
N LEU A 171 -8.73 -18.16 -10.02
CA LEU A 171 -9.54 -17.63 -8.92
C LEU A 171 -10.92 -17.22 -9.43
N VAL A 172 -11.93 -17.98 -9.03
CA VAL A 172 -13.33 -17.58 -9.19
C VAL A 172 -13.66 -16.57 -8.09
N SER A 173 -13.78 -15.28 -8.46
CA SER A 173 -14.35 -14.28 -7.54
C SER A 173 -15.86 -14.50 -7.45
N LYS A 174 -16.39 -14.58 -6.23
CA LYS A 174 -17.86 -14.64 -5.99
C LYS A 174 -18.56 -13.29 -6.15
N TRP A 175 -17.90 -12.35 -6.84
CA TRP A 175 -18.39 -11.00 -7.13
C TRP A 175 -18.78 -10.94 -8.59
#